data_AF-A0A420PQ42-F1
#
_entry.id   AF-A0A420PQ42-F1
#
_cell.length_a   1.000
_cell.length_b   1.000
_cell.length_c   1.000
_cell.angle_alpha   90.00
_cell.angle_beta   90.00
_cell.angle_gamma   90.00
#
_symmetry.space_group_name_H-M   'P 1'
#
loop_
_entity.id
_entity.type
_entity.pdbx_description
1 polymer ?
#
loop_
_entity_poly.entity_id
_entity_poly.type
_entity_poly.pdbx_seq_one_letter_code
_entity_poly.pdbx_strand_id
1 'polypeptide(L)'
;MAFEIYTGSWTDWSRGSVLGATITLSSRDASLLLAFIAAFVTVIAVRLWVIICFTVHQILSTNGKHDGLYYQRQVILRNTKSAPAAAWLFLQQAWYWRGIAISAVTRIIPWALFCVCYFLGFAVLAVFSSQISDSASEFRLLRSPNCGIQMPLENLGKPTFDNFRASTYAKECYQNTNSILCNSLSVSDLPRTNASVDCPFDKSICLGTPAFKMQTDMLDSHRHFGFNDKEKNRIRYKRETVCSPLVTDGSPSFIQYVRGREARTLGWEDDVLIKYLYGKLNGGRINQTLLYNTLSGNALTGYTTWSYYYPSQDAWRPVGELLVPDTDLSLILIAPNSIVHLERNIDPVFEATGILNASGSIGYTPNRWVSPIACIDQHQLCNPTNAKCTRLVGSHGILESAMDHDLDFNRVQKVTIQRLALFLQSSTFYHTIFTRTQSFLRAQEKVSGIISQGLPSNQWEVEMAALFDDTLANMQYQMMEYAAGSPRSDAVSVVKPWINSSDSDRDAAVWESMCDNQRTRDTQGTLNFSILGLSLLFGLGLYIILVSFVLELLLAWAQKKLGRGLYRAKRWERDGTLQQMRLLYEIQGAGVWKGTTEDFPRTTSGDLFEHDEEFSQARSV
;
A
#
# COMPACT_ATOMS: atom_id res chain seq x y z
N MET A 1 18.91 6.25 -3.10
CA MET A 1 17.55 6.00 -2.58
C MET A 1 17.68 5.50 -1.15
N ALA A 2 16.76 5.86 -0.25
CA ALA A 2 16.89 5.48 1.16
C ALA A 2 16.72 3.97 1.37
N PHE A 3 15.94 3.32 0.50
CA PHE A 3 15.62 1.90 0.56
C PHE A 3 15.46 1.27 -0.83
N GLU A 4 15.42 -0.06 -0.84
CA GLU A 4 15.10 -0.91 -1.99
C GLU A 4 13.89 -1.79 -1.65
N ILE A 5 13.25 -2.34 -2.69
CA ILE A 5 12.18 -3.34 -2.51
C ILE A 5 12.79 -4.73 -2.32
N TYR A 6 12.34 -5.44 -1.27
CA TYR A 6 12.73 -6.83 -1.04
C TYR A 6 12.26 -7.72 -2.19
N THR A 7 13.20 -8.48 -2.77
CA THR A 7 12.93 -9.54 -3.73
C THR A 7 13.00 -10.90 -3.04
N GLY A 8 11.95 -11.71 -3.22
CA GLY A 8 11.79 -12.98 -2.51
C GLY A 8 10.35 -13.22 -2.06
N SER A 9 10.16 -14.30 -1.30
CA SER A 9 8.86 -14.69 -0.76
C SER A 9 8.55 -13.96 0.54
N TRP A 10 7.35 -13.43 0.66
CA TRP A 10 6.82 -12.82 1.89
C TRP A 10 5.30 -13.00 1.95
N THR A 11 4.67 -12.52 3.03
CA THR A 11 3.22 -12.65 3.20
C THR A 11 2.62 -11.29 3.51
N ASP A 12 1.66 -10.85 2.70
CA ASP A 12 0.80 -9.72 3.03
C ASP A 12 -0.28 -10.16 4.01
N TRP A 13 -0.10 -9.81 5.28
CA TRP A 13 -1.02 -10.21 6.34
C TRP A 13 -2.39 -9.55 6.26
N SER A 14 -2.62 -8.59 5.35
CA SER A 14 -3.97 -8.09 5.07
C SER A 14 -4.84 -9.12 4.37
N ARG A 15 -4.23 -10.07 3.65
CA ARG A 15 -4.91 -11.16 2.92
C ARG A 15 -4.77 -12.52 3.62
N GLY A 16 -4.22 -12.55 4.83
CA GLY A 16 -3.96 -13.78 5.59
C GLY A 16 -2.80 -14.61 5.04
N SER A 17 -2.55 -15.78 5.64
CA SER A 17 -1.35 -16.59 5.34
C SER A 17 -1.34 -17.24 3.96
N VAL A 18 -2.52 -17.48 3.37
CA VAL A 18 -2.65 -18.24 2.11
C VAL A 18 -2.78 -17.30 0.92
N LEU A 19 -3.78 -16.41 0.92
CA LEU A 19 -3.99 -15.46 -0.17
C LEU A 19 -2.94 -14.33 -0.17
N GLY A 20 -2.34 -14.04 0.98
CA GLY A 20 -1.27 -13.04 1.10
C GLY A 20 0.11 -13.53 0.71
N ALA A 21 0.31 -14.84 0.52
CA ALA A 21 1.59 -15.41 0.15
C ALA A 21 2.02 -14.90 -1.24
N THR A 22 3.06 -14.06 -1.25
CA THR A 22 3.48 -13.28 -2.42
C THR A 22 4.97 -13.49 -2.65
N ILE A 23 5.38 -13.59 -3.91
CA ILE A 23 6.78 -13.50 -4.31
C ILE A 23 7.00 -12.23 -5.12
N THR A 24 7.95 -11.41 -4.68
CA THR A 24 8.33 -10.17 -5.36
C THR A 24 9.60 -10.42 -6.17
N LEU A 25 9.57 -10.04 -7.45
CA LEU A 25 10.66 -10.23 -8.40
C LEU A 25 11.06 -8.90 -9.04
N SER A 26 12.32 -8.83 -9.47
CA SER A 26 12.81 -7.73 -10.32
C SER A 26 12.05 -7.70 -11.65
N SER A 27 11.99 -6.55 -12.33
CA SER A 27 11.37 -6.45 -13.67
C SER A 27 11.89 -7.52 -14.64
N ARG A 28 13.19 -7.80 -14.60
CA ARG A 28 13.85 -8.81 -15.44
C ARG A 28 13.34 -10.21 -15.13
N ASP A 29 13.40 -10.62 -13.87
CA ASP A 29 13.03 -12.00 -13.47
C ASP A 29 11.52 -12.23 -13.59
N ALA A 30 10.73 -11.19 -13.32
CA ALA A 30 9.29 -11.21 -13.54
C ALA A 30 8.95 -11.40 -15.02
N SER A 31 9.65 -10.73 -15.94
CA SER A 31 9.46 -10.90 -17.38
C SER A 31 9.82 -12.33 -17.83
N LEU A 32 10.89 -12.91 -17.29
CA LEU A 32 11.26 -14.30 -17.54
C LEU A 32 10.20 -15.28 -17.03
N LEU A 33 9.68 -15.05 -15.83
CA LEU A 33 8.62 -15.88 -15.25
C LEU A 33 7.32 -15.78 -16.06
N LEU A 34 6.93 -14.59 -16.50
CA LEU A 34 5.76 -14.39 -17.37
C LEU A 34 5.89 -15.13 -18.69
N ALA A 35 7.07 -15.04 -19.33
CA ALA A 35 7.35 -15.79 -20.57
C ALA A 35 7.29 -17.30 -20.35
N PHE A 36 7.86 -17.79 -19.23
CA PHE A 36 7.79 -19.19 -18.85
C PHE A 36 6.35 -19.65 -18.61
N ILE A 37 5.54 -18.86 -17.88
CA ILE A 37 4.13 -19.16 -17.62
C ILE A 37 3.34 -19.28 -18.94
N ALA A 38 3.53 -18.33 -19.87
CA ALA A 38 2.87 -18.39 -21.18
C ALA A 38 3.25 -19.65 -21.96
N ALA A 39 4.55 -19.99 -22.01
CA ALA A 39 5.03 -21.21 -22.62
C ALA A 39 4.45 -22.47 -21.92
N PHE A 40 4.39 -22.48 -20.59
CA PHE A 40 3.83 -23.59 -19.81
C PHE A 40 2.34 -23.80 -20.11
N VAL A 41 1.55 -22.73 -20.21
CA VAL A 41 0.13 -22.79 -20.59
C VAL A 41 -0.05 -23.38 -21.99
N THR A 42 0.82 -23.06 -22.95
CA THR A 42 0.76 -23.68 -24.28
C THR A 42 1.06 -25.19 -24.25
N VAL A 43 2.00 -25.63 -23.41
CA VAL A 43 2.25 -27.07 -23.20
C VAL A 43 1.03 -27.76 -22.59
N ILE A 44 0.41 -27.15 -21.57
CA ILE A 44 -0.84 -27.66 -20.98
C ILE A 44 -1.93 -27.80 -22.05
N ALA A 45 -2.11 -26.78 -22.90
CA ALA A 45 -3.11 -26.78 -23.95
C ALA A 45 -2.94 -27.96 -24.92
N VAL A 46 -1.69 -28.26 -25.32
CA VAL A 46 -1.38 -29.41 -26.19
C VAL A 46 -1.65 -30.74 -25.49
N ARG A 47 -1.26 -30.87 -24.21
CA ARG A 47 -1.46 -32.13 -23.46
C ARG A 47 -2.91 -32.40 -23.11
N LEU A 48 -3.65 -31.36 -22.73
CA LEU A 48 -5.09 -31.46 -22.50
C LEU A 48 -5.83 -31.82 -23.80
N TRP A 49 -5.40 -31.29 -24.94
CA TRP A 49 -5.97 -31.64 -26.25
C TRP A 49 -5.86 -33.14 -26.53
N VAL A 50 -4.71 -33.76 -26.25
CA VAL A 50 -4.52 -35.21 -26.40
C VAL A 50 -5.49 -36.00 -25.51
N ILE A 51 -5.68 -35.58 -24.24
CA ILE A 51 -6.64 -36.20 -23.32
C ILE A 51 -8.07 -36.10 -23.86
N ILE A 52 -8.45 -34.93 -24.38
CA ILE A 52 -9.78 -34.70 -24.95
C ILE A 52 -9.99 -35.58 -26.19
N CYS A 53 -9.04 -35.58 -27.13
CA CYS A 53 -9.08 -36.42 -28.33
C CYS A 53 -9.22 -37.91 -27.99
N PHE A 54 -8.42 -38.40 -27.04
CA PHE A 54 -8.50 -39.77 -26.55
C PHE A 54 -9.89 -40.06 -25.97
N THR A 55 -10.37 -39.21 -25.06
CA THR A 55 -11.64 -39.42 -24.35
C THR A 55 -12.82 -39.40 -25.33
N VAL A 56 -12.84 -38.43 -26.25
CA VAL A 56 -13.87 -38.31 -27.29
C VAL A 56 -13.83 -39.51 -28.23
N HIS A 57 -12.66 -39.95 -28.68
CA HIS A 57 -12.53 -41.15 -29.52
C HIS A 57 -13.11 -42.38 -28.81
N GLN A 58 -12.77 -42.57 -27.53
CA GLN A 58 -13.29 -43.70 -26.74
C GLN A 58 -14.81 -43.63 -26.55
N ILE A 59 -15.40 -42.45 -26.31
CA ILE A 59 -16.85 -42.29 -26.18
C ILE A 59 -17.56 -42.56 -27.49
N LEU A 60 -17.05 -42.02 -28.60
CA LEU A 60 -17.66 -42.12 -29.91
C LEU A 60 -17.42 -43.47 -30.59
N SER A 61 -16.47 -44.28 -30.09
CA SER A 61 -16.18 -45.61 -30.62
C SER A 61 -17.30 -46.60 -30.32
N THR A 62 -18.16 -46.83 -31.32
CA THR A 62 -19.31 -47.75 -31.29
C THR A 62 -19.11 -48.99 -32.16
N ASN A 63 -19.72 -50.10 -31.75
CA ASN A 63 -19.80 -51.33 -32.56
C ASN A 63 -20.85 -51.15 -33.66
N GLY A 64 -20.56 -51.64 -34.88
CA GLY A 64 -21.51 -51.65 -35.99
C GLY A 64 -20.90 -51.19 -37.31
N LYS A 65 -21.73 -51.20 -38.36
CA LYS A 65 -21.38 -50.64 -39.68
C LYS A 65 -21.55 -49.13 -39.64
N HIS A 66 -20.51 -48.41 -40.03
CA HIS A 66 -20.49 -46.95 -40.09
C HIS A 66 -19.95 -46.50 -41.45
N ASP A 67 -20.22 -45.23 -41.81
CA ASP A 67 -19.76 -44.62 -43.05
C ASP A 67 -18.29 -44.18 -42.99
N GLY A 68 -17.69 -43.91 -44.16
CA GLY A 68 -16.29 -43.45 -44.25
C GLY A 68 -16.04 -42.15 -43.48
N LEU A 69 -17.03 -41.26 -43.41
CA LEU A 69 -17.00 -40.03 -42.63
C LEU A 69 -16.74 -40.30 -41.13
N TYR A 70 -17.44 -41.29 -40.56
CA TYR A 70 -17.22 -41.70 -39.18
C TYR A 70 -15.78 -42.17 -38.95
N TYR A 71 -15.24 -43.03 -39.84
CA TYR A 71 -13.90 -43.58 -39.67
C TYR A 71 -12.83 -42.50 -39.80
N GLN A 72 -12.91 -41.65 -40.82
CA GLN A 72 -11.98 -40.54 -40.98
C GLN A 72 -11.98 -39.61 -39.76
N ARG A 73 -13.15 -39.35 -39.15
CA ARG A 73 -13.22 -38.57 -37.90
C ARG A 73 -12.42 -39.22 -36.76
N GLN A 74 -12.56 -40.54 -36.57
CA GLN A 74 -11.80 -41.26 -35.54
C GLN A 74 -10.29 -41.20 -35.80
N VAL A 75 -9.88 -41.30 -37.08
CA VAL A 75 -8.47 -41.18 -37.50
C VAL A 75 -7.92 -39.78 -37.22
N ILE A 76 -8.69 -38.72 -37.51
CA ILE A 76 -8.29 -37.34 -37.17
C ILE A 76 -8.12 -37.20 -35.65
N LEU A 77 -9.05 -37.71 -34.86
CA LEU A 77 -8.97 -37.64 -33.39
C LEU A 77 -7.75 -38.39 -32.83
N ARG A 78 -7.39 -39.56 -33.37
CA ARG A 78 -6.20 -40.32 -32.90
C ARG A 78 -4.89 -39.63 -33.25
N ASN A 79 -4.78 -39.07 -34.46
CA ASN A 79 -3.48 -38.71 -35.02
C ASN A 79 -3.17 -37.21 -34.98
N THR A 80 -4.17 -36.35 -34.83
CA THR A 80 -3.97 -34.90 -34.85
C THR A 80 -3.78 -34.34 -33.44
N LYS A 81 -2.52 -34.09 -33.06
CA LYS A 81 -2.14 -33.58 -31.73
C LYS A 81 -2.26 -32.06 -31.56
N SER A 82 -2.77 -31.35 -32.56
CA SER A 82 -2.93 -29.89 -32.56
C SER A 82 -4.38 -29.52 -32.89
N ALA A 83 -5.05 -28.77 -32.01
CA ALA A 83 -6.44 -28.37 -32.21
C ALA A 83 -6.66 -27.54 -33.48
N PRO A 84 -5.83 -26.53 -33.83
CA PRO A 84 -5.94 -25.83 -35.10
C PRO A 84 -5.81 -26.75 -36.33
N ALA A 85 -4.89 -27.71 -36.29
CA ALA A 85 -4.73 -28.68 -37.37
C ALA A 85 -5.96 -29.57 -37.50
N ALA A 86 -6.55 -29.99 -36.37
CA ALA A 86 -7.78 -30.79 -36.36
C ALA A 86 -8.97 -29.99 -36.90
N ALA A 87 -9.08 -28.71 -36.55
CA ALA A 87 -10.11 -27.81 -37.07
C ALA A 87 -10.06 -27.75 -38.61
N TRP A 88 -8.87 -27.57 -39.17
CA TRP A 88 -8.66 -27.54 -40.61
C TRP A 88 -9.07 -28.85 -41.29
N LEU A 89 -8.65 -29.99 -40.72
CA LEU A 89 -9.02 -31.31 -41.24
C LEU A 89 -10.54 -31.54 -41.16
N PHE A 90 -11.21 -31.11 -40.09
CA PHE A 90 -12.67 -31.21 -39.98
C PHE A 90 -13.39 -30.29 -40.98
N LEU A 91 -12.89 -29.09 -41.25
CA LEU A 91 -13.45 -28.22 -42.29
C LEU A 91 -13.32 -28.83 -43.68
N GLN A 92 -12.14 -29.37 -44.02
CA GLN A 92 -11.93 -30.10 -45.27
C GLN A 92 -12.85 -31.32 -45.35
N GLN A 93 -12.96 -32.08 -44.27
CA GLN A 93 -13.85 -33.24 -44.20
C GLN A 93 -15.32 -32.84 -44.44
N ALA A 94 -15.80 -31.74 -43.84
CA ALA A 94 -17.16 -31.25 -44.09
C ALA A 94 -17.38 -30.84 -45.55
N TRP A 95 -16.35 -30.29 -46.22
CA TRP A 95 -16.40 -29.90 -47.63
C TRP A 95 -16.45 -31.11 -48.56
N TYR A 96 -15.51 -32.05 -48.43
CA TYR A 96 -15.41 -33.21 -49.33
C TYR A 96 -16.57 -34.18 -49.20
N TRP A 97 -17.19 -34.28 -48.02
CA TRP A 97 -18.36 -35.14 -47.81
C TRP A 97 -19.70 -34.44 -48.06
N ARG A 98 -19.70 -33.18 -48.50
CA ARG A 98 -20.91 -32.41 -48.79
C ARG A 98 -21.68 -33.06 -49.94
N GLY A 99 -22.93 -33.45 -49.67
CA GLY A 99 -23.79 -34.12 -50.65
C GLY A 99 -23.52 -35.62 -50.82
N ILE A 100 -22.52 -36.19 -50.14
CA ILE A 100 -22.20 -37.63 -50.18
C ILE A 100 -22.73 -38.33 -48.93
N ALA A 101 -22.32 -37.86 -47.74
CA ALA A 101 -22.77 -38.45 -46.48
C ALA A 101 -24.00 -37.71 -45.94
N ILE A 102 -24.96 -38.48 -45.41
CA ILE A 102 -26.17 -37.92 -44.79
C ILE A 102 -25.73 -37.01 -43.63
N SER A 103 -26.20 -35.76 -43.65
CA SER A 103 -25.94 -34.78 -42.60
C SER A 103 -24.45 -34.52 -42.30
N ALA A 104 -23.58 -34.65 -43.31
CA ALA A 104 -22.13 -34.49 -43.15
C ALA A 104 -21.71 -33.18 -42.45
N VAL A 105 -22.33 -32.07 -42.85
CA VAL A 105 -22.04 -30.74 -42.32
C VAL A 105 -22.40 -30.62 -40.84
N THR A 106 -23.61 -31.06 -40.45
CA THR A 106 -24.06 -30.98 -39.05
C THR A 106 -23.31 -31.97 -38.14
N ARG A 107 -22.74 -33.05 -38.69
CA ARG A 107 -21.94 -34.03 -37.94
C ARG A 107 -20.50 -33.58 -37.67
N ILE A 108 -19.94 -32.70 -38.51
CA ILE A 108 -18.51 -32.33 -38.45
C ILE A 108 -18.26 -30.88 -38.07
N ILE A 109 -19.07 -29.92 -38.53
CA ILE A 109 -18.86 -28.49 -38.21
C ILE A 109 -18.83 -28.21 -36.70
N PRO A 110 -19.67 -28.83 -35.85
CA PRO A 110 -19.55 -28.65 -34.40
C PRO A 110 -18.16 -29.00 -33.84
N TRP A 111 -17.48 -30.00 -34.41
CA TRP A 111 -16.12 -30.36 -34.02
C TRP A 111 -15.09 -29.34 -34.48
N ALA A 112 -15.21 -28.82 -35.71
CA ALA A 112 -14.36 -27.75 -36.19
C ALA A 112 -14.50 -26.49 -35.33
N LEU A 113 -15.74 -26.09 -35.00
CA LEU A 113 -16.02 -24.97 -34.10
C LEU A 113 -15.43 -25.19 -32.71
N PHE A 114 -15.61 -26.38 -32.13
CA PHE A 114 -15.01 -26.73 -30.84
C PHE A 114 -13.48 -26.58 -30.86
N CYS A 115 -12.81 -27.06 -31.91
CA CYS A 115 -11.35 -26.93 -32.04
C CYS A 115 -10.90 -25.46 -32.09
N VAL A 116 -11.62 -24.63 -32.84
CA VAL A 116 -11.33 -23.19 -32.95
C VAL A 116 -11.57 -22.49 -31.60
N CYS A 117 -12.70 -22.75 -30.95
CA CYS A 117 -13.01 -22.19 -29.64
C CYS A 117 -11.99 -22.63 -28.58
N TYR A 118 -11.56 -23.89 -28.60
CA TYR A 118 -10.54 -24.42 -27.71
C TYR A 118 -9.19 -23.70 -27.91
N PHE A 119 -8.74 -23.56 -29.16
CA PHE A 119 -7.50 -22.87 -29.47
C PHE A 119 -7.54 -21.40 -29.06
N LEU A 120 -8.61 -20.69 -29.43
CA LEU A 120 -8.77 -19.28 -29.06
C LEU A 120 -8.85 -19.11 -27.54
N GLY A 121 -9.58 -19.99 -26.85
CA GLY A 121 -9.66 -19.99 -25.39
C GLY A 121 -8.29 -20.13 -24.73
N PHE A 122 -7.46 -21.08 -25.17
CA PHE A 122 -6.11 -21.25 -24.63
C PHE A 122 -5.13 -20.16 -25.04
N ALA A 123 -5.27 -19.58 -26.24
CA ALA A 123 -4.48 -18.42 -26.65
C ALA A 123 -4.77 -17.21 -25.74
N VAL A 124 -6.06 -16.97 -25.45
CA VAL A 124 -6.50 -15.95 -24.49
C VAL A 124 -5.93 -16.25 -23.10
N LEU A 125 -6.06 -17.48 -22.59
CA LEU A 125 -5.51 -17.86 -21.28
C LEU A 125 -3.99 -17.67 -21.20
N ALA A 126 -3.24 -17.94 -22.28
CA ALA A 126 -1.80 -17.72 -22.30
C ALA A 126 -1.44 -16.23 -22.23
N VAL A 127 -2.18 -15.37 -22.94
CA VAL A 127 -1.97 -13.90 -22.89
C VAL A 127 -2.36 -13.33 -21.52
N PHE A 128 -3.51 -13.75 -20.98
CA PHE A 128 -4.00 -13.29 -19.68
C PHE A 128 -3.31 -13.95 -18.47
N SER A 129 -2.36 -14.86 -18.71
CA SER A 129 -1.59 -15.49 -17.63
C SER A 129 -0.77 -14.49 -16.81
N SER A 130 -0.52 -13.29 -17.35
CA SER A 130 0.06 -12.16 -16.63
C SER A 130 -0.80 -11.64 -15.47
N GLN A 131 -2.12 -11.84 -15.50
CA GLN A 131 -3.04 -11.46 -14.41
C GLN A 131 -2.77 -12.22 -13.10
N ILE A 132 -1.96 -13.29 -13.12
CA ILE A 132 -1.46 -13.91 -11.89
C ILE A 132 -0.69 -12.89 -11.04
N SER A 133 -0.07 -11.89 -11.66
CA SER A 133 0.56 -10.78 -10.95
C SER A 133 -0.48 -9.85 -10.30
N ASP A 134 -1.58 -9.53 -10.98
CA ASP A 134 -2.67 -8.69 -10.46
C ASP A 134 -3.36 -9.30 -9.23
N SER A 135 -3.40 -10.64 -9.16
CA SER A 135 -3.93 -11.36 -7.99
C SER A 135 -3.04 -11.25 -6.74
N ALA A 136 -1.81 -10.77 -6.87
CA ALA A 136 -0.88 -10.59 -5.77
C ALA A 136 -1.19 -9.32 -4.95
N SER A 137 -0.43 -9.09 -3.88
CA SER A 137 -0.55 -7.85 -3.08
C SER A 137 -0.19 -6.61 -3.91
N GLU A 138 -0.92 -5.51 -3.71
CA GLU A 138 -0.53 -4.19 -4.25
C GLU A 138 0.72 -3.63 -3.54
N PHE A 139 0.94 -4.05 -2.29
CA PHE A 139 2.04 -3.60 -1.46
C PHE A 139 3.31 -4.39 -1.76
N ARG A 140 4.45 -3.81 -1.44
CA ARG A 140 5.76 -4.45 -1.46
C ARG A 140 6.43 -4.31 -0.11
N LEU A 141 7.29 -5.27 0.20
CA LEU A 141 8.09 -5.25 1.41
C LEU A 141 9.35 -4.42 1.19
N LEU A 142 9.64 -3.55 2.14
CA LEU A 142 10.75 -2.61 2.05
C LEU A 142 12.00 -3.19 2.71
N ARG A 143 13.18 -2.88 2.18
CA ARG A 143 14.47 -3.28 2.75
C ARG A 143 15.48 -2.13 2.67
N SER A 144 16.19 -1.86 3.77
CA SER A 144 17.28 -0.88 3.80
C SER A 144 18.45 -1.37 4.65
N PRO A 145 19.71 -1.15 4.23
CA PRO A 145 20.88 -1.42 5.07
C PRO A 145 20.95 -0.49 6.30
N ASN A 146 20.28 0.67 6.23
CA ASN A 146 20.29 1.72 7.24
C ASN A 146 19.04 1.69 8.14
N CYS A 147 18.39 0.53 8.25
CA CYS A 147 17.29 0.34 9.19
C CYS A 147 17.77 0.57 10.64
N GLY A 148 16.93 1.22 11.44
CA GLY A 148 17.16 1.52 12.85
C GLY A 148 16.51 2.84 13.27
N ILE A 149 16.73 3.22 14.52
CA ILE A 149 16.26 4.50 15.06
C ILE A 149 17.10 5.62 14.42
N GLN A 150 16.44 6.51 13.69
CA GLN A 150 17.08 7.62 13.00
C GLN A 150 17.24 8.79 13.97
N MET A 151 18.38 8.87 14.68
CA MET A 151 18.64 9.95 15.62
C MET A 151 19.26 11.15 14.88
N PRO A 152 18.68 12.36 14.99
CA PRO A 152 19.23 13.54 14.35
C PRO A 152 20.58 13.93 14.98
N LEU A 153 21.57 14.27 14.14
CA LEU A 153 22.88 14.76 14.60
C LEU A 153 22.80 16.20 15.15
N GLU A 154 21.83 16.96 14.67
CA GLU A 154 21.55 18.34 15.06
C GLU A 154 20.04 18.58 15.21
N ASN A 155 19.67 19.58 16.00
CA ASN A 155 18.26 19.82 16.36
C ASN A 155 17.45 20.56 15.28
N LEU A 156 18.04 20.92 14.13
CA LEU A 156 17.40 21.80 13.16
C LEU A 156 17.23 21.18 11.76
N GLY A 157 18.29 20.71 11.10
CA GLY A 157 18.25 20.33 9.69
C GLY A 157 17.27 19.20 9.35
N LYS A 158 17.34 18.07 10.06
CA LYS A 158 16.41 16.95 9.84
C LYS A 158 14.96 17.31 10.21
N PRO A 159 14.67 17.83 11.42
CA PRO A 159 13.31 18.23 11.77
C PRO A 159 12.69 19.24 10.80
N THR A 160 13.47 20.21 10.30
CA THR A 160 13.00 21.18 9.30
C THR A 160 12.61 20.50 7.99
N PHE A 161 13.44 19.58 7.49
CA PHE A 161 13.14 18.83 6.27
C PHE A 161 11.89 17.95 6.44
N ASP A 162 11.79 17.23 7.55
CA ASP A 162 10.67 16.32 7.83
C ASP A 162 9.34 17.08 7.93
N ASN A 163 9.31 18.18 8.69
CA ASN A 163 8.10 18.99 8.83
C ASN A 163 7.70 19.66 7.51
N PHE A 164 8.67 20.09 6.69
CA PHE A 164 8.39 20.64 5.35
C PHE A 164 7.79 19.58 4.41
N ARG A 165 8.41 18.39 4.36
CA ARG A 165 7.93 17.26 3.55
C ARG A 165 6.55 16.80 4.02
N ALA A 166 6.34 16.66 5.32
CA ALA A 166 5.08 16.28 5.90
C ALA A 166 3.97 17.27 5.55
N SER A 167 4.24 18.57 5.64
CA SER A 167 3.22 19.56 5.27
C SER A 167 2.90 19.58 3.79
N THR A 168 3.92 19.41 2.94
CA THR A 168 3.68 19.27 1.49
C THR A 168 2.83 18.04 1.20
N TYR A 169 3.10 16.91 1.87
CA TYR A 169 2.30 15.70 1.72
C TYR A 169 0.86 15.89 2.23
N ALA A 170 0.66 16.48 3.40
CA ALA A 170 -0.66 16.73 3.95
C ALA A 170 -1.49 17.64 3.02
N LYS A 171 -0.89 18.70 2.47
CA LYS A 171 -1.52 19.60 1.49
C LYS A 171 -2.06 18.86 0.27
N GLU A 172 -1.21 18.02 -0.32
CA GLU A 172 -1.56 17.31 -1.53
C GLU A 172 -2.52 16.15 -1.22
N CYS A 173 -2.26 15.35 -0.21
CA CYS A 173 -2.88 14.04 -0.06
C CYS A 173 -4.08 13.99 0.88
N TYR A 174 -4.10 14.80 1.95
CA TYR A 174 -5.19 14.74 2.95
C TYR A 174 -6.46 15.46 2.50
N GLN A 175 -6.42 16.13 1.34
CA GLN A 175 -7.56 16.76 0.66
C GLN A 175 -8.09 15.92 -0.52
N ASN A 176 -7.75 14.62 -0.57
CA ASN A 176 -8.25 13.67 -1.57
C ASN A 176 -7.91 14.06 -3.02
N THR A 177 -6.69 14.55 -3.25
CA THR A 177 -6.19 14.82 -4.61
C THR A 177 -5.52 13.57 -5.20
N ASN A 178 -5.57 13.45 -6.53
CA ASN A 178 -4.96 12.34 -7.28
C ASN A 178 -3.46 12.58 -7.55
N SER A 179 -2.69 12.97 -6.53
CA SER A 179 -1.25 13.19 -6.66
C SER A 179 -0.48 11.87 -6.58
N ILE A 180 0.52 11.68 -7.45
CA ILE A 180 1.41 10.50 -7.44
C ILE A 180 2.14 10.39 -6.09
N LEU A 181 2.40 11.53 -5.44
CA LEU A 181 3.04 11.60 -4.12
C LEU A 181 2.29 10.78 -3.07
N CYS A 182 0.96 10.68 -3.18
CA CYS A 182 0.10 10.03 -2.19
C CYS A 182 0.28 8.52 -2.10
N ASN A 183 0.90 7.91 -3.12
CA ASN A 183 1.23 6.48 -3.13
C ASN A 183 2.58 6.15 -2.46
N SER A 184 3.27 7.12 -1.87
CA SER A 184 4.55 6.87 -1.19
C SER A 184 4.41 6.24 0.21
N LEU A 185 3.26 6.41 0.86
CA LEU A 185 2.94 5.87 2.18
C LEU A 185 1.89 4.77 2.11
N SER A 186 1.67 4.06 3.22
CA SER A 186 0.73 2.91 3.25
C SER A 186 -0.73 3.29 2.99
N VAL A 187 -1.13 4.47 3.44
CA VAL A 187 -2.43 5.13 3.17
C VAL A 187 -2.17 6.60 2.85
N SER A 188 -3.01 7.17 1.98
CA SER A 188 -2.93 8.57 1.53
C SER A 188 -3.14 9.57 2.67
N ASP A 189 -3.98 9.21 3.62
CA ASP A 189 -4.38 10.03 4.75
C ASP A 189 -4.73 9.15 5.95
N LEU A 190 -4.61 9.75 7.13
CA LEU A 190 -5.07 9.13 8.37
C LEU A 190 -6.48 9.62 8.68
N PRO A 191 -7.46 8.73 8.88
CA PRO A 191 -8.83 9.14 9.14
C PRO A 191 -8.92 9.92 10.46
N ARG A 192 -9.59 11.07 10.40
CA ARG A 192 -9.74 12.02 11.51
C ARG A 192 -11.11 12.71 11.50
N THR A 193 -11.53 13.13 12.68
CA THR A 193 -12.78 13.89 12.89
C THR A 193 -12.52 15.10 13.76
N ASN A 194 -13.32 16.14 13.53
CA ASN A 194 -13.24 17.40 14.26
C ASN A 194 -14.57 17.68 14.96
N ALA A 195 -14.50 18.29 16.14
CA ALA A 195 -15.67 18.65 16.92
C ALA A 195 -15.44 19.94 17.72
N SER A 196 -16.52 20.64 18.01
CA SER A 196 -16.53 21.76 18.95
C SER A 196 -16.78 21.23 20.37
N VAL A 197 -15.95 21.65 21.33
CA VAL A 197 -16.02 21.21 22.74
C VAL A 197 -15.81 22.38 23.69
N ASP A 198 -16.06 22.16 24.97
CA ASP A 198 -15.74 23.15 26.01
C ASP A 198 -14.22 23.34 26.16
N CYS A 199 -13.81 24.55 26.53
CA CYS A 199 -12.41 24.85 26.80
C CYS A 199 -11.87 23.97 27.94
N PRO A 200 -10.76 23.24 27.74
CA PRO A 200 -10.23 22.30 28.74
C PRO A 200 -9.42 22.98 29.86
N PHE A 201 -9.15 24.28 29.74
CA PHE A 201 -8.35 25.06 30.67
C PHE A 201 -9.22 25.73 31.75
N ASP A 202 -8.61 26.44 32.68
CA ASP A 202 -9.37 27.23 33.66
C ASP A 202 -10.26 28.26 32.94
N LYS A 203 -11.48 28.46 33.44
CA LYS A 203 -12.45 29.40 32.83
C LYS A 203 -11.89 30.82 32.71
N SER A 204 -10.96 31.23 33.59
CA SER A 204 -10.38 32.56 33.58
C SER A 204 -9.43 32.83 32.40
N ILE A 205 -8.92 31.79 31.72
CA ILE A 205 -7.96 31.93 30.61
C ILE A 205 -8.60 31.69 29.23
N CYS A 206 -9.80 31.11 29.18
CA CYS A 206 -10.51 30.82 27.94
C CYS A 206 -11.19 32.07 27.36
N LEU A 207 -11.09 32.27 26.04
CA LEU A 207 -11.67 33.44 25.32
C LEU A 207 -13.22 33.48 25.30
N GLY A 208 -13.89 32.42 25.74
CA GLY A 208 -15.35 32.29 25.64
C GLY A 208 -15.84 31.78 24.29
N THR A 209 -14.93 31.48 23.37
CA THR A 209 -15.19 30.71 22.14
C THR A 209 -15.07 29.21 22.45
N PRO A 210 -15.91 28.34 21.84
CA PRO A 210 -15.72 26.90 21.95
C PRO A 210 -14.32 26.46 21.51
N ALA A 211 -13.77 25.47 22.21
CA ALA A 211 -12.52 24.85 21.82
C ALA A 211 -12.71 23.90 20.64
N PHE A 212 -11.63 23.69 19.89
CA PHE A 212 -11.60 22.86 18.71
C PHE A 212 -10.88 21.55 19.01
N LYS A 213 -11.63 20.46 19.00
CA LYS A 213 -11.14 19.10 19.20
C LYS A 213 -10.90 18.44 17.86
N MET A 214 -9.68 17.97 17.64
CA MET A 214 -9.28 17.13 16.52
C MET A 214 -8.89 15.77 17.08
N GLN A 215 -9.42 14.69 16.49
CA GLN A 215 -9.07 13.34 16.92
C GLN A 215 -8.90 12.44 15.70
N THR A 216 -7.97 11.50 15.79
CA THR A 216 -7.91 10.41 14.82
C THR A 216 -9.02 9.41 15.12
N ASP A 217 -9.42 8.67 14.11
CA ASP A 217 -10.07 7.38 14.35
C ASP A 217 -9.08 6.42 15.04
N MET A 218 -9.55 5.23 15.39
CA MET A 218 -8.69 4.21 15.98
C MET A 218 -7.77 3.60 14.90
N LEU A 219 -6.53 4.09 14.82
CA LEU A 219 -5.55 3.76 13.80
C LEU A 219 -4.86 2.41 14.07
N ASP A 220 -5.09 1.43 13.21
CA ASP A 220 -4.38 0.14 13.19
C ASP A 220 -2.95 0.25 12.62
N SER A 221 -1.97 -0.34 13.31
CA SER A 221 -0.56 -0.26 12.94
C SER A 221 -0.21 -0.91 11.61
N HIS A 222 -0.93 -1.95 11.23
CA HIS A 222 -0.73 -2.62 9.96
C HIS A 222 -1.37 -1.84 8.80
N ARG A 223 -2.61 -1.40 8.97
CA ARG A 223 -3.35 -0.67 7.94
C ARG A 223 -2.78 0.72 7.67
N HIS A 224 -2.51 1.50 8.71
CA HIS A 224 -2.26 2.95 8.57
C HIS A 224 -0.78 3.34 8.63
N PHE A 225 0.04 2.56 9.33
CA PHE A 225 1.49 2.79 9.43
C PHE A 225 2.32 1.78 8.61
N GLY A 226 1.67 0.77 8.02
CA GLY A 226 2.33 -0.19 7.12
C GLY A 226 3.16 -1.27 7.81
N PHE A 227 2.96 -1.53 9.10
CA PHE A 227 3.63 -2.65 9.78
C PHE A 227 3.01 -3.99 9.36
N ASN A 228 3.73 -4.80 8.60
CA ASN A 228 3.19 -6.01 7.98
C ASN A 228 3.04 -7.18 8.97
N ASP A 229 2.18 -7.02 9.97
CA ASP A 229 1.98 -7.98 11.05
C ASP A 229 0.64 -8.73 11.02
N LYS A 230 0.63 -9.91 11.65
CA LYS A 230 -0.59 -10.64 12.03
C LYS A 230 -1.39 -9.84 13.05
N GLU A 231 -2.71 -10.00 13.08
CA GLU A 231 -3.60 -9.29 14.00
C GLU A 231 -3.14 -9.31 15.46
N LYS A 232 -2.69 -10.46 15.95
CA LYS A 232 -2.18 -10.59 17.33
C LYS A 232 -0.97 -9.72 17.66
N ASN A 233 -0.18 -9.30 16.66
CA ASN A 233 1.02 -8.49 16.83
C ASN A 233 0.75 -6.99 16.60
N ARG A 234 -0.45 -6.62 16.14
CA ARG A 234 -0.80 -5.22 15.82
C ARG A 234 -1.10 -4.44 17.07
N ILE A 235 -0.99 -3.12 16.97
CA ILE A 235 -1.52 -2.19 17.97
C ILE A 235 -2.53 -1.27 17.30
N ARG A 236 -3.44 -0.72 18.11
CA ARG A 236 -4.31 0.37 17.70
C ARG A 236 -3.93 1.64 18.46
N TYR A 237 -3.94 2.76 17.78
CA TYR A 237 -3.51 4.05 18.31
C TYR A 237 -4.58 5.12 18.05
N LYS A 238 -4.78 6.00 19.02
CA LYS A 238 -5.65 7.17 18.90
C LYS A 238 -4.90 8.40 19.43
N ARG A 239 -5.02 9.52 18.70
CA ARG A 239 -4.62 10.85 19.16
C ARG A 239 -5.83 11.74 19.36
N GLU A 240 -5.81 12.54 20.41
CA GLU A 240 -6.76 13.63 20.66
C GLU A 240 -5.98 14.92 20.92
N THR A 241 -6.35 15.98 20.20
CA THR A 241 -5.77 17.31 20.34
C THR A 241 -6.90 18.32 20.52
N VAL A 242 -6.89 19.08 21.62
CA VAL A 242 -7.90 20.11 21.90
C VAL A 242 -7.24 21.46 22.00
N CYS A 243 -7.65 22.41 21.15
CA CYS A 243 -7.10 23.75 21.08
C CYS A 243 -8.14 24.81 21.47
N SER A 244 -7.73 25.82 22.23
CA SER A 244 -8.58 26.97 22.58
C SER A 244 -7.81 28.28 22.43
N PRO A 245 -8.41 29.30 21.77
CA PRO A 245 -7.95 30.68 21.89
C PRO A 245 -8.04 31.16 23.34
N LEU A 246 -7.08 32.01 23.75
CA LEU A 246 -6.99 32.50 25.14
C LEU A 246 -7.33 33.99 25.25
N VAL A 247 -7.78 34.42 26.43
CA VAL A 247 -7.93 35.85 26.74
C VAL A 247 -6.57 36.51 26.93
N THR A 248 -6.44 37.74 26.42
CA THR A 248 -5.25 38.58 26.56
C THR A 248 -5.45 39.66 27.60
N ASP A 249 -6.53 40.41 27.45
CA ASP A 249 -6.97 41.56 28.23
C ASP A 249 -8.22 41.21 29.05
N GLY A 250 -8.48 41.97 30.11
CA GLY A 250 -9.58 41.71 31.04
C GLY A 250 -9.13 41.35 32.45
N SER A 251 -10.00 40.69 33.22
CA SER A 251 -9.72 40.26 34.59
C SER A 251 -9.90 38.74 34.72
N PRO A 252 -8.82 37.95 34.92
CA PRO A 252 -7.42 38.38 35.04
C PRO A 252 -6.81 38.82 33.69
N SER A 253 -5.85 39.75 33.74
CA SER A 253 -5.11 40.18 32.55
C SER A 253 -3.85 39.34 32.40
N PHE A 254 -3.64 38.78 31.21
CA PHE A 254 -2.43 38.02 30.85
C PHE A 254 -1.43 38.85 30.06
N ILE A 255 -1.62 40.17 30.03
CA ILE A 255 -0.68 41.11 29.43
C ILE A 255 -0.29 42.21 30.42
N GLN A 256 0.94 42.70 30.30
CA GLN A 256 1.41 43.85 31.06
C GLN A 256 2.21 44.77 30.16
N TYR A 257 1.75 46.01 30.01
CA TYR A 257 2.52 47.06 29.35
C TYR A 257 3.72 47.45 30.21
N VAL A 258 4.90 47.54 29.59
CA VAL A 258 6.13 47.93 30.26
C VAL A 258 6.18 49.45 30.38
N ARG A 259 6.39 49.96 31.59
CA ARG A 259 6.39 51.40 31.92
C ARG A 259 7.49 51.78 32.89
N GLY A 260 7.80 53.08 32.97
CA GLY A 260 8.64 53.69 33.98
C GLY A 260 10.09 53.21 33.94
N ARG A 261 10.64 52.81 35.09
CA ARG A 261 12.05 52.41 35.22
C ARG A 261 12.40 51.22 34.33
N GLU A 262 11.48 50.28 34.17
CA GLU A 262 11.72 49.08 33.38
C GLU A 262 11.87 49.40 31.89
N ALA A 263 10.94 50.19 31.33
CA ALA A 263 10.99 50.64 29.94
C ALA A 263 12.31 51.36 29.64
N ARG A 264 12.71 52.31 30.51
CA ARG A 264 13.98 53.04 30.40
C ARG A 264 15.20 52.13 30.47
N THR A 265 15.18 51.11 31.32
CA THR A 265 16.29 50.14 31.45
C THR A 265 16.45 49.30 30.18
N LEU A 266 15.33 48.99 29.51
CA LEU A 266 15.33 48.26 28.25
C LEU A 266 15.59 49.17 27.03
N GLY A 267 15.68 50.50 27.22
CA GLY A 267 15.93 51.47 26.15
C GLY A 267 14.69 51.82 25.33
N TRP A 268 13.49 51.66 25.87
CA TRP A 268 12.22 51.93 25.20
C TRP A 268 11.39 52.99 25.92
N GLU A 269 10.50 53.65 25.19
CA GLU A 269 9.45 54.49 25.77
C GLU A 269 8.37 53.63 26.44
N ASP A 270 7.59 54.25 27.32
CA ASP A 270 6.46 53.58 27.98
C ASP A 270 5.45 53.07 26.94
N ASP A 271 4.82 51.92 27.22
CA ASP A 271 3.78 51.29 26.38
C ASP A 271 4.25 50.76 25.00
N VAL A 272 5.54 50.85 24.66
CA VAL A 272 6.08 50.24 23.43
C VAL A 272 6.23 48.72 23.55
N LEU A 273 6.53 48.23 24.74
CA LEU A 273 6.70 46.80 25.00
C LEU A 273 5.53 46.22 25.78
N ILE A 274 5.09 45.03 25.38
CA ILE A 274 4.02 44.27 26.03
C ILE A 274 4.58 42.93 26.49
N LYS A 275 4.47 42.63 27.78
CA LYS A 275 4.75 41.32 28.34
C LYS A 275 3.51 40.45 28.26
N TYR A 276 3.64 39.24 27.75
CA TYR A 276 2.61 38.20 27.82
C TYR A 276 2.95 37.23 28.94
N LEU A 277 1.98 36.93 29.80
CA LEU A 277 2.18 36.29 31.11
C LEU A 277 1.59 34.86 31.19
N TYR A 278 1.62 34.10 30.09
CA TYR A 278 1.13 32.72 30.06
C TYR A 278 2.06 31.69 30.74
N GLY A 279 3.18 32.14 31.29
CA GLY A 279 4.19 31.30 31.91
C GLY A 279 5.50 32.06 32.13
N LYS A 280 6.49 31.35 32.66
CA LYS A 280 7.80 31.87 33.02
C LYS A 280 8.91 31.17 32.24
N LEU A 281 9.87 31.93 31.74
CA LEU A 281 11.03 31.40 31.01
C LEU A 281 12.23 31.14 31.93
N ASN A 282 13.19 30.35 31.42
CA ASN A 282 14.48 30.05 32.07
C ASN A 282 14.30 29.48 33.49
N GLY A 283 13.52 28.42 33.63
CA GLY A 283 13.28 27.74 34.90
C GLY A 283 12.53 28.59 35.92
N GLY A 284 11.84 29.65 35.48
CA GLY A 284 11.12 30.59 36.35
C GLY A 284 11.86 31.90 36.64
N ARG A 285 13.05 32.12 36.06
CA ARG A 285 13.85 33.35 36.27
C ARG A 285 13.25 34.57 35.58
N ILE A 286 12.54 34.38 34.48
CA ILE A 286 11.91 35.45 33.72
C ILE A 286 10.40 35.32 33.87
N ASN A 287 9.76 36.29 34.53
CA ASN A 287 8.32 36.31 34.81
C ASN A 287 7.47 36.75 33.60
N GLN A 288 7.82 36.33 32.39
CA GLN A 288 7.00 36.53 31.19
C GLN A 288 7.26 35.41 30.17
N THR A 289 6.27 35.10 29.35
CA THR A 289 6.38 34.16 28.22
C THR A 289 6.98 34.85 27.00
N LEU A 290 6.49 36.04 26.65
CA LEU A 290 6.92 36.80 25.48
C LEU A 290 7.02 38.29 25.83
N LEU A 291 8.02 38.96 25.28
CA LEU A 291 8.12 40.41 25.25
C LEU A 291 7.93 40.86 23.81
N TYR A 292 6.77 41.46 23.52
CA TYR A 292 6.38 41.91 22.18
C TYR A 292 6.60 43.42 22.03
N ASN A 293 6.98 43.87 20.83
CA ASN A 293 7.18 45.27 20.49
C ASN A 293 6.04 45.76 19.58
N THR A 294 5.29 46.77 20.03
CA THR A 294 4.15 47.32 19.29
C THR A 294 4.53 47.99 17.97
N LEU A 295 5.78 48.44 17.82
CA LEU A 295 6.27 49.00 16.56
C LEU A 295 6.26 47.98 15.42
N SER A 296 6.25 46.68 15.72
CA SER A 296 6.07 45.64 14.70
C SER A 296 4.76 45.78 13.91
N GLY A 297 3.74 46.44 14.47
CA GLY A 297 2.51 46.80 13.75
C GLY A 297 2.73 47.78 12.59
N ASN A 298 3.78 48.59 12.64
CA ASN A 298 4.08 49.62 11.64
C ASN A 298 5.40 49.36 10.87
N ALA A 299 6.06 48.21 11.10
CA ALA A 299 7.37 47.89 10.57
C ALA A 299 7.33 47.07 9.26
N LEU A 300 6.20 47.08 8.54
CA LEU A 300 5.97 46.28 7.33
C LEU A 300 6.26 44.77 7.55
N THR A 301 6.02 44.28 8.76
CA THR A 301 6.28 42.90 9.14
C THR A 301 5.01 42.08 8.96
N GLY A 302 5.10 40.94 8.26
CA GLY A 302 3.99 39.98 8.13
C GLY A 302 3.75 39.17 9.40
N TYR A 303 3.03 38.04 9.30
CA TYR A 303 2.78 37.19 10.46
C TYR A 303 4.08 36.74 11.14
N THR A 304 4.09 36.74 12.47
CA THR A 304 5.15 36.15 13.29
C THR A 304 4.53 35.20 14.29
N THR A 305 5.21 34.08 14.54
CA THR A 305 4.72 33.06 15.46
C THR A 305 5.79 32.67 16.47
N TRP A 306 5.34 32.41 17.70
CA TRP A 306 6.15 31.78 18.74
C TRP A 306 5.42 30.56 19.27
N SER A 307 6.19 29.55 19.69
CA SER A 307 5.63 28.35 20.29
C SER A 307 6.41 27.95 21.54
N TYR A 308 5.69 27.39 22.50
CA TYR A 308 6.25 26.87 23.76
C TYR A 308 5.64 25.52 24.08
N TYR A 309 6.40 24.68 24.78
CA TYR A 309 6.03 23.29 25.07
C TYR A 309 6.21 22.96 26.56
N TYR A 310 5.28 22.18 27.10
CA TYR A 310 5.36 21.59 28.44
C TYR A 310 4.83 20.13 28.38
N PRO A 311 5.47 19.15 29.04
CA PRO A 311 6.58 19.27 30.01
C PRO A 311 7.97 19.32 29.35
N SER A 312 8.56 20.51 29.26
CA SER A 312 9.94 20.70 28.80
C SER A 312 10.87 20.87 30.00
N GLN A 313 12.09 20.34 29.93
CA GLN A 313 13.10 20.57 30.96
C GLN A 313 13.55 22.04 30.95
N ASP A 314 13.03 22.80 31.92
CA ASP A 314 13.43 24.15 32.35
C ASP A 314 13.37 25.32 31.35
N ALA A 315 12.86 25.14 30.13
CA ALA A 315 12.73 26.26 29.18
C ALA A 315 11.56 27.21 29.50
N TRP A 316 10.34 26.67 29.64
CA TRP A 316 9.11 27.41 29.88
C TRP A 316 8.21 26.67 30.87
N ARG A 317 7.70 27.36 31.88
CA ARG A 317 6.77 26.84 32.88
C ARG A 317 5.43 27.58 32.75
N PRO A 318 4.34 26.91 32.34
CA PRO A 318 3.05 27.55 32.15
C PRO A 318 2.46 28.06 33.48
N VAL A 319 1.52 29.00 33.39
CA VAL A 319 0.67 29.38 34.53
C VAL A 319 -0.29 28.24 34.89
N GLY A 320 -0.79 28.23 36.14
CA GLY A 320 -1.61 27.14 36.66
C GLY A 320 -2.91 26.94 35.88
N GLU A 321 -3.44 28.02 35.31
CA GLU A 321 -4.67 28.07 34.52
C GLU A 321 -4.57 27.25 33.22
N LEU A 322 -3.36 27.01 32.71
CA LEU A 322 -3.10 26.19 31.52
C LEU A 322 -2.79 24.72 31.83
N LEU A 323 -2.61 24.37 33.10
CA LEU A 323 -2.19 23.03 33.48
C LEU A 323 -3.37 22.06 33.52
N VAL A 324 -3.35 21.10 32.59
CA VAL A 324 -4.25 19.95 32.58
C VAL A 324 -3.42 18.69 32.85
N PRO A 325 -3.75 17.89 33.88
CA PRO A 325 -3.01 16.66 34.20
C PRO A 325 -2.95 15.69 33.02
N ASP A 326 -1.85 14.94 32.90
CA ASP A 326 -1.65 13.90 31.88
C ASP A 326 -1.85 14.39 30.42
N THR A 327 -1.42 15.61 30.11
CA THR A 327 -1.43 16.17 28.76
C THR A 327 -0.08 16.74 28.37
N ASP A 328 0.19 16.79 27.07
CA ASP A 328 1.25 17.65 26.54
C ASP A 328 0.64 19.00 26.14
N LEU A 329 1.24 20.10 26.58
CA LEU A 329 0.76 21.45 26.30
C LEU A 329 1.64 22.13 25.25
N SER A 330 1.01 22.63 24.20
CA SER A 330 1.61 23.55 23.21
C SER A 330 0.94 24.92 23.30
N LEU A 331 1.69 25.96 23.64
CA LEU A 331 1.23 27.35 23.53
C LEU A 331 1.72 27.94 22.22
N ILE A 332 0.83 28.56 21.47
CA ILE A 332 1.07 29.19 20.18
C ILE A 332 0.69 30.66 20.30
N LEU A 333 1.60 31.56 19.91
CA LEU A 333 1.38 33.00 19.90
C LEU A 333 1.48 33.49 18.46
N ILE A 334 0.41 34.05 17.92
CA ILE A 334 0.35 34.52 16.52
C ILE A 334 0.23 36.05 16.54
N ALA A 335 1.24 36.74 16.03
CA ALA A 335 1.19 38.19 15.82
C ALA A 335 0.91 38.50 14.35
N PRO A 336 -0.20 39.19 14.03
CA PRO A 336 -0.46 39.65 12.67
C PRO A 336 0.39 40.86 12.27
N ASN A 337 1.00 41.59 13.22
CA ASN A 337 1.90 42.71 12.96
C ASN A 337 1.29 43.75 12.00
N SER A 338 1.91 44.01 10.83
CA SER A 338 1.49 45.01 9.85
C SER A 338 0.49 44.49 8.81
N ILE A 339 -0.06 43.28 8.98
CA ILE A 339 -0.99 42.71 8.01
C ILE A 339 -2.27 43.56 7.89
N VAL A 340 -2.68 43.83 6.65
CA VAL A 340 -3.92 44.52 6.31
C VAL A 340 -4.79 43.57 5.49
N HIS A 341 -5.99 43.28 5.97
CA HIS A 341 -6.96 42.42 5.29
C HIS A 341 -7.82 43.24 4.34
N LEU A 342 -8.09 42.71 3.16
CA LEU A 342 -9.01 43.32 2.19
C LEU A 342 -10.48 43.26 2.64
N GLU A 343 -10.81 42.31 3.52
CA GLU A 343 -12.16 42.10 4.03
C GLU A 343 -12.16 42.08 5.56
N ARG A 344 -13.27 42.51 6.16
CA ARG A 344 -13.47 42.46 7.60
C ARG A 344 -13.52 41.01 8.07
N ASN A 345 -12.76 40.68 9.12
CA ASN A 345 -12.75 39.34 9.70
C ASN A 345 -13.12 39.37 11.19
N ILE A 346 -13.94 38.42 11.62
CA ILE A 346 -14.40 38.24 13.01
C ILE A 346 -13.88 36.94 13.64
N ASP A 347 -12.91 36.29 13.00
CA ASP A 347 -12.21 35.15 13.56
C ASP A 347 -11.57 35.51 14.93
N PRO A 348 -11.71 34.69 15.98
CA PRO A 348 -11.21 35.01 17.32
C PRO A 348 -9.69 35.26 17.42
N VAL A 349 -8.90 34.70 16.50
CA VAL A 349 -7.44 34.80 16.48
C VAL A 349 -6.98 35.77 15.40
N PHE A 350 -7.60 35.73 14.23
CA PHE A 350 -7.30 36.57 13.06
C PHE A 350 -8.27 37.76 12.94
N GLU A 351 -8.81 38.23 14.06
CA GLU A 351 -9.78 39.32 14.09
C GLU A 351 -9.18 40.58 13.46
N ALA A 352 -9.84 41.09 12.42
CA ALA A 352 -9.44 42.29 11.71
C ALA A 352 -10.67 43.17 11.47
N THR A 353 -10.89 44.12 12.38
CA THR A 353 -12.02 45.05 12.29
C THR A 353 -11.61 46.52 12.37
N GLY A 354 -10.35 46.80 12.71
CA GLY A 354 -9.82 48.16 12.70
C GLY A 354 -9.83 48.71 11.28
N ILE A 355 -10.46 49.87 11.05
CA ILE A 355 -10.60 50.41 9.70
C ILE A 355 -9.36 51.26 9.38
N LEU A 356 -8.66 50.89 8.31
CA LEU A 356 -7.60 51.69 7.72
C LEU A 356 -8.06 52.24 6.37
N ASN A 357 -8.20 53.56 6.28
CA ASN A 357 -8.54 54.24 5.03
C ASN A 357 -7.27 54.91 4.47
N ALA A 358 -6.76 54.36 3.38
CA ALA A 358 -5.60 54.90 2.67
C ALA A 358 -6.04 55.34 1.26
N SER A 359 -6.13 56.65 1.05
CA SER A 359 -6.39 57.26 -0.28
C SER A 359 -7.64 56.72 -0.99
N GLY A 360 -8.71 56.42 -0.24
CA GLY A 360 -9.98 55.91 -0.77
C GLY A 360 -10.08 54.39 -0.86
N SER A 361 -9.01 53.65 -0.53
CA SER A 361 -9.05 52.20 -0.36
C SER A 361 -9.22 51.85 1.12
N ILE A 362 -10.20 50.99 1.41
CA ILE A 362 -10.50 50.51 2.76
C ILE A 362 -9.82 49.17 2.98
N GLY A 363 -9.00 49.08 4.02
CA GLY A 363 -8.45 47.83 4.54
C GLY A 363 -8.81 47.65 6.02
N TYR A 364 -8.64 46.42 6.51
CA TYR A 364 -8.95 46.05 7.89
C TYR A 364 -7.69 45.60 8.61
N THR A 365 -7.35 46.27 9.71
CA THR A 365 -6.21 45.94 10.56
C THR A 365 -6.63 45.09 11.75
N PRO A 366 -5.71 44.28 12.29
CA PRO A 366 -5.94 43.51 13.51
C PRO A 366 -6.28 44.40 14.71
N ASN A 367 -7.14 43.91 15.59
CA ASN A 367 -7.46 44.58 16.85
C ASN A 367 -6.46 44.23 17.97
N ARG A 368 -5.81 43.07 17.87
CA ARG A 368 -4.91 42.52 18.90
C ARG A 368 -3.49 42.46 18.37
N TRP A 369 -2.52 42.72 19.26
CA TRP A 369 -1.10 42.64 18.95
C TRP A 369 -0.62 41.20 18.75
N VAL A 370 -1.05 40.29 19.63
CA VAL A 370 -0.74 38.86 19.59
C VAL A 370 -1.97 38.08 20.04
N SER A 371 -2.33 37.07 19.27
CA SER A 371 -3.44 36.17 19.55
C SER A 371 -2.90 34.80 20.03
N PRO A 372 -3.12 34.45 21.30
CA PRO A 372 -2.66 33.19 21.90
C PRO A 372 -3.65 32.03 21.65
N ILE A 373 -3.12 30.85 21.43
CA ILE A 373 -3.86 29.57 21.38
C ILE A 373 -3.09 28.57 22.24
N ALA A 374 -3.76 27.86 23.13
CA ALA A 374 -3.20 26.70 23.81
C ALA A 374 -3.84 25.42 23.31
N CYS A 375 -3.03 24.39 23.08
CA CYS A 375 -3.45 23.07 22.64
C CYS A 375 -2.93 22.00 23.59
N ILE A 376 -3.77 21.05 23.96
CA ILE A 376 -3.39 19.86 24.71
C ILE A 376 -3.45 18.62 23.81
N ASP A 377 -2.42 17.78 23.88
CA ASP A 377 -2.34 16.49 23.20
C ASP A 377 -2.48 15.33 24.20
N GLN A 378 -3.25 14.32 23.80
CA GLN A 378 -3.40 13.04 24.50
C GLN A 378 -3.38 11.87 23.51
N HIS A 379 -2.91 10.73 24.01
CA HIS A 379 -2.68 9.51 23.24
C HIS A 379 -3.29 8.31 23.96
N GLN A 380 -3.77 7.35 23.18
CA GLN A 380 -4.29 6.09 23.68
C GLN A 380 -3.82 4.94 22.80
N LEU A 381 -3.46 3.82 23.44
CA LEU A 381 -3.05 2.59 22.79
C LEU A 381 -3.97 1.46 23.20
N CYS A 382 -4.37 0.62 22.24
CA CYS A 382 -5.24 -0.51 22.49
C CYS A 382 -4.66 -1.80 21.92
N ASN A 383 -4.86 -2.89 22.67
CA ASN A 383 -4.56 -4.23 22.21
C ASN A 383 -5.74 -4.79 21.42
N PRO A 384 -5.59 -5.08 20.11
CA PRO A 384 -6.71 -5.53 19.29
C PRO A 384 -7.25 -6.92 19.68
N THR A 385 -6.48 -7.75 20.38
CA THR A 385 -6.89 -9.13 20.72
C THR A 385 -7.86 -9.21 21.88
N ASN A 386 -7.76 -8.29 22.85
CA ASN A 386 -8.58 -8.26 24.06
C ASN A 386 -9.39 -6.96 24.23
N ALA A 387 -9.23 -6.01 23.29
CA ALA A 387 -9.87 -4.70 23.27
C ALA A 387 -9.59 -3.81 24.50
N LYS A 388 -8.58 -4.12 25.31
CA LYS A 388 -8.15 -3.27 26.42
C LYS A 388 -7.30 -2.12 25.90
N CYS A 389 -7.48 -0.95 26.51
CA CYS A 389 -6.79 0.27 26.12
C CYS A 389 -6.16 0.95 27.32
N THR A 390 -5.06 1.67 27.09
CA THR A 390 -4.53 2.63 28.05
C THR A 390 -5.57 3.72 28.33
N ARG A 391 -5.43 4.40 29.47
CA ARG A 391 -6.06 5.71 29.67
C ARG A 391 -5.48 6.73 28.66
N LEU A 392 -6.21 7.81 28.38
CA LEU A 392 -5.70 8.93 27.59
C LEU A 392 -4.64 9.66 28.41
N VAL A 393 -3.43 9.79 27.86
CA VAL A 393 -2.27 10.43 28.52
C VAL A 393 -1.41 11.17 27.51
N GLY A 394 -0.64 12.15 27.98
CA GLY A 394 0.42 12.79 27.20
C GLY A 394 1.52 11.79 26.77
N SER A 395 2.30 12.19 25.77
CA SER A 395 3.38 11.42 25.13
C SER A 395 4.45 10.93 26.11
N HIS A 396 4.66 11.62 27.23
CA HIS A 396 5.60 11.21 28.27
C HIS A 396 5.10 10.01 29.09
N GLY A 397 3.81 9.95 29.40
CA GLY A 397 3.20 8.90 30.22
C GLY A 397 2.70 7.68 29.44
N ILE A 398 2.65 7.75 28.10
CA ILE A 398 2.06 6.70 27.27
C ILE A 398 2.81 5.37 27.35
N LEU A 399 4.14 5.41 27.44
CA LEU A 399 4.94 4.20 27.51
C LEU A 399 4.72 3.48 28.84
N GLU A 400 4.74 4.22 29.95
CA GLU A 400 4.48 3.68 31.29
C GLU A 400 3.06 3.09 31.36
N SER A 401 2.06 3.84 30.88
CA SER A 401 0.66 3.40 30.81
C SER A 401 0.50 2.12 29.98
N ALA A 402 1.25 1.99 28.87
CA ALA A 402 1.21 0.81 28.01
C ALA A 402 1.96 -0.41 28.58
N MET A 403 2.84 -0.23 29.57
CA MET A 403 3.55 -1.34 30.21
C MET A 403 2.75 -1.98 31.35
N ASP A 404 1.55 -1.47 31.66
CA ASP A 404 0.63 -2.10 32.60
C ASP A 404 0.35 -3.56 32.20
N HIS A 405 0.53 -4.46 33.16
CA HIS A 405 0.31 -5.89 32.99
C HIS A 405 -1.13 -6.23 32.60
N ASP A 406 -2.10 -5.41 32.99
CA ASP A 406 -3.52 -5.66 32.70
C ASP A 406 -3.86 -5.54 31.21
N LEU A 407 -3.04 -4.81 30.43
CA LEU A 407 -3.26 -4.61 28.99
C LEU A 407 -2.84 -5.81 28.13
N ASP A 408 -1.98 -6.69 28.68
CA ASP A 408 -1.52 -7.93 28.07
C ASP A 408 -0.92 -7.75 26.65
N PHE A 409 -0.13 -6.67 26.46
CA PHE A 409 0.62 -6.49 25.21
C PHE A 409 1.75 -7.52 25.10
N ASN A 410 1.85 -8.18 23.95
CA ASN A 410 2.97 -9.07 23.65
C ASN A 410 4.24 -8.29 23.28
N ARG A 411 5.36 -8.99 23.13
CA ARG A 411 6.67 -8.38 22.87
C ARG A 411 6.71 -7.54 21.58
N VAL A 412 6.11 -8.04 20.50
CA VAL A 412 6.08 -7.30 19.22
C VAL A 412 5.32 -5.98 19.42
N GLN A 413 4.14 -6.05 20.05
CA GLN A 413 3.35 -4.87 20.37
C GLN A 413 4.12 -3.89 21.25
N LYS A 414 4.82 -4.35 22.29
CA LYS A 414 5.63 -3.49 23.17
C LYS A 414 6.74 -2.76 22.42
N VAL A 415 7.47 -3.44 21.54
CA VAL A 415 8.50 -2.80 20.71
C VAL A 415 7.87 -1.82 19.71
N THR A 416 6.70 -2.13 19.15
CA THR A 416 5.97 -1.21 18.27
C THR A 416 5.55 0.06 19.02
N ILE A 417 5.11 -0.10 20.28
CA ILE A 417 4.74 1.01 21.16
C ILE A 417 5.97 1.85 21.52
N GLN A 418 7.11 1.23 21.80
CA GLN A 418 8.37 1.95 22.06
C GLN A 418 8.79 2.79 20.86
N ARG A 419 8.75 2.22 19.65
CA ARG A 419 9.00 2.98 18.40
C ARG A 419 8.08 4.18 18.30
N LEU A 420 6.79 3.96 18.48
CA LEU A 420 5.78 5.02 18.42
C LEU A 420 6.05 6.12 19.45
N ALA A 421 6.28 5.76 20.72
CA ALA A 421 6.49 6.67 21.82
C ALA A 421 7.70 7.61 21.61
N LEU A 422 8.79 7.10 21.02
CA LEU A 422 9.96 7.92 20.68
C LEU A 422 9.59 9.09 19.76
N PHE A 423 8.67 8.88 18.82
CA PHE A 423 8.26 9.91 17.87
C PHE A 423 7.20 10.84 18.44
N LEU A 424 6.29 10.35 19.28
CA LEU A 424 5.21 11.16 19.87
C LEU A 424 5.74 12.40 20.60
N GLN A 425 6.87 12.25 21.32
CA GLN A 425 7.52 13.35 22.04
C GLN A 425 8.03 14.45 21.10
N SER A 426 8.29 14.13 19.82
CA SER A 426 8.80 15.06 18.81
C SER A 426 7.77 15.48 17.76
N SER A 427 6.51 15.03 17.88
CA SER A 427 5.43 15.27 16.91
C SER A 427 4.31 16.18 17.44
N THR A 428 4.60 16.97 18.46
CA THR A 428 3.66 17.96 19.02
C THR A 428 3.55 19.19 18.11
N PHE A 429 2.51 20.00 18.31
CA PHE A 429 2.35 21.25 17.55
C PHE A 429 3.56 22.17 17.70
N TYR A 430 4.14 22.24 18.90
CA TYR A 430 5.39 22.97 19.15
C TYR A 430 6.51 22.58 18.19
N HIS A 431 6.81 21.28 18.04
CA HIS A 431 7.94 20.84 17.22
C HIS A 431 7.75 21.14 15.73
N THR A 432 6.51 21.08 15.23
CA THR A 432 6.21 21.46 13.85
C THR A 432 6.30 22.97 13.63
N ILE A 433 5.80 23.77 14.57
CA ILE A 433 5.86 25.24 14.50
C ILE A 433 7.30 25.73 14.65
N PHE A 434 8.09 25.16 15.55
CA PHE A 434 9.45 25.61 15.85
C PHE A 434 10.34 25.67 14.60
N THR A 435 10.25 24.68 13.71
CA THR A 435 11.07 24.66 12.47
C THR A 435 10.43 25.37 11.29
N ARG A 436 9.10 25.55 11.29
CA ARG A 436 8.37 26.16 10.18
C ARG A 436 8.07 27.64 10.40
N THR A 437 8.15 28.11 11.64
CA THR A 437 7.81 29.47 12.06
C THR A 437 6.47 29.90 11.45
N GLN A 438 6.29 31.11 10.94
CA GLN A 438 5.03 31.56 10.33
C GLN A 438 4.58 30.77 9.08
N SER A 439 5.43 29.93 8.48
CA SER A 439 5.05 29.18 7.26
C SER A 439 4.11 27.99 7.49
N PHE A 440 3.78 27.66 8.75
CA PHE A 440 2.69 26.70 9.02
C PHE A 440 1.31 27.30 8.75
N LEU A 441 1.18 28.63 8.80
CA LEU A 441 -0.08 29.33 8.63
C LEU A 441 -0.55 29.30 7.16
N ARG A 442 -1.79 28.86 6.93
CA ARG A 442 -2.51 28.99 5.66
C ARG A 442 -2.86 30.42 5.35
N ALA A 443 -3.09 31.24 6.38
CA ALA A 443 -3.25 32.68 6.24
C ALA A 443 -2.02 33.32 5.56
N GLN A 444 -0.80 32.85 5.86
CA GLN A 444 0.43 33.37 5.25
C GLN A 444 0.49 33.15 3.73
N GLU A 445 -0.13 32.07 3.22
CA GLU A 445 -0.20 31.75 1.79
C GLU A 445 -1.11 32.74 1.01
N LYS A 446 -1.96 33.49 1.72
CA LYS A 446 -2.88 34.49 1.16
C LYS A 446 -2.36 35.92 1.26
N VAL A 447 -1.12 36.12 1.70
CA VAL A 447 -0.50 37.43 1.88
C VAL A 447 0.43 37.76 0.71
N SER A 448 0.26 38.94 0.13
CA SER A 448 1.21 39.58 -0.79
C SER A 448 1.80 40.83 -0.14
N GLY A 449 3.09 40.79 0.20
CA GLY A 449 3.73 41.81 1.02
C GLY A 449 3.13 41.82 2.44
N ILE A 450 2.29 42.82 2.73
CA ILE A 450 1.50 42.92 3.97
C ILE A 450 -0.01 42.87 3.73
N ILE A 451 -0.44 42.72 2.47
CA ILE A 451 -1.87 42.72 2.11
C ILE A 451 -2.36 41.27 2.09
N SER A 452 -3.30 40.94 2.98
CA SER A 452 -3.97 39.64 3.04
C SER A 452 -5.29 39.67 2.29
N GLN A 453 -5.59 38.59 1.55
CA GLN A 453 -6.96 38.33 1.08
C GLN A 453 -7.94 38.12 2.26
N GLY A 454 -9.23 38.08 1.95
CA GLY A 454 -10.28 37.71 2.90
C GLY A 454 -10.01 36.33 3.53
N LEU A 455 -10.15 36.27 4.85
CA LEU A 455 -10.07 35.04 5.63
C LEU A 455 -11.47 34.64 6.10
N PRO A 456 -11.79 33.34 6.14
CA PRO A 456 -13.01 32.85 6.75
C PRO A 456 -13.08 33.18 8.24
N SER A 457 -14.30 33.24 8.79
CA SER A 457 -14.54 33.53 10.21
C SER A 457 -14.10 32.42 11.17
N ASN A 458 -13.69 31.26 10.65
CA ASN A 458 -13.14 30.14 11.40
C ASN A 458 -11.71 29.78 10.93
N GLN A 459 -10.97 30.77 10.40
CA GLN A 459 -9.60 30.58 9.96
C GLN A 459 -8.72 29.91 11.02
N TRP A 460 -8.86 30.22 12.31
CA TRP A 460 -8.05 29.58 13.35
C TRP A 460 -8.27 28.07 13.43
N GLU A 461 -9.50 27.58 13.22
CA GLU A 461 -9.81 26.15 13.15
C GLU A 461 -9.16 25.51 11.91
N VAL A 462 -9.19 26.23 10.78
CA VAL A 462 -8.51 25.80 9.55
C VAL A 462 -7.00 25.67 9.77
N GLU A 463 -6.39 26.61 10.51
CA GLU A 463 -4.97 26.54 10.87
C GLU A 463 -4.66 25.33 11.75
N MET A 464 -5.46 25.12 12.80
CA MET A 464 -5.23 24.01 13.73
C MET A 464 -5.46 22.66 13.05
N ALA A 465 -6.49 22.54 12.21
CA ALA A 465 -6.76 21.33 11.43
C ALA A 465 -5.62 21.02 10.44
N ALA A 466 -5.12 22.04 9.73
CA ALA A 466 -3.99 21.86 8.82
C ALA A 466 -2.71 21.46 9.57
N LEU A 467 -2.45 22.07 10.74
CA LEU A 467 -1.31 21.71 11.58
C LEU A 467 -1.44 20.28 12.14
N PHE A 468 -2.65 19.86 12.48
CA PHE A 468 -2.92 18.47 12.89
C PHE A 468 -2.61 17.50 11.75
N ASP A 469 -3.11 17.75 10.54
CA ASP A 469 -2.82 16.95 9.34
C ASP A 469 -1.31 16.89 9.06
N ASP A 470 -0.59 18.01 9.20
CA ASP A 470 0.88 18.05 9.04
C ASP A 470 1.59 17.11 10.05
N THR A 471 1.18 17.10 11.32
CA THR A 471 1.76 16.21 12.33
C THR A 471 1.44 14.73 12.08
N LEU A 472 0.24 14.43 11.56
CA LEU A 472 -0.18 13.08 11.17
C LEU A 472 0.63 12.55 9.97
N ALA A 473 0.86 13.39 8.96
CA ALA A 473 1.72 13.04 7.84
C ALA A 473 3.17 12.79 8.30
N ASN A 474 3.70 13.63 9.19
CA ASN A 474 5.04 13.42 9.76
C ASN A 474 5.11 12.09 10.51
N MET A 475 4.09 11.76 11.31
CA MET A 475 4.00 10.48 12.02
C MET A 475 4.08 9.28 11.07
N GLN A 476 3.37 9.30 9.93
CA GLN A 476 3.46 8.23 8.93
C GLN A 476 4.87 8.08 8.36
N TYR A 477 5.55 9.19 8.04
CA TYR A 477 6.93 9.17 7.56
C TYR A 477 7.89 8.60 8.62
N GLN A 478 7.82 9.07 9.86
CA GLN A 478 8.70 8.60 10.93
C GLN A 478 8.54 7.10 11.21
N MET A 479 7.30 6.58 11.18
CA MET A 479 7.07 5.13 11.33
C MET A 479 7.75 4.33 10.22
N MET A 480 7.70 4.82 8.98
CA MET A 480 8.33 4.18 7.81
C MET A 480 9.86 4.31 7.83
N GLU A 481 10.40 5.45 8.25
CA GLU A 481 11.85 5.75 8.25
C GLU A 481 12.67 4.80 9.11
N TYR A 482 12.08 4.20 10.14
CA TYR A 482 12.77 3.17 10.91
C TYR A 482 13.27 2.02 10.01
N ALA A 483 12.42 1.51 9.11
CA ALA A 483 12.76 0.43 8.19
C ALA A 483 13.40 0.95 6.90
N ALA A 484 12.98 2.13 6.44
CA ALA A 484 13.43 2.71 5.18
C ALA A 484 14.75 3.48 5.25
N GLY A 485 15.17 3.91 6.43
CA GLY A 485 16.23 4.89 6.58
C GLY A 485 15.78 6.32 6.27
N SER A 486 16.51 7.29 6.80
CA SER A 486 16.27 8.71 6.53
C SER A 486 16.66 9.08 5.09
N PRO A 487 15.84 9.85 4.35
CA PRO A 487 16.25 10.47 3.09
C PRO A 487 17.42 11.46 3.27
N ARG A 488 17.58 12.01 4.47
CA ARG A 488 18.72 12.84 4.90
C ARG A 488 19.70 12.01 5.71
N SER A 489 20.31 11.01 5.07
CA SER A 489 21.28 10.13 5.72
C SER A 489 22.54 10.86 6.23
N ASP A 490 22.83 12.05 5.69
CA ASP A 490 23.89 12.97 6.12
C ASP A 490 23.61 13.64 7.48
N ALA A 491 22.33 13.74 7.87
CA ALA A 491 21.89 14.48 9.05
C ALA A 491 21.51 13.58 10.24
N VAL A 492 21.75 12.26 10.14
CA VAL A 492 21.35 11.28 11.17
C VAL A 492 22.46 10.31 11.53
N SER A 493 22.46 9.89 12.78
CA SER A 493 23.10 8.65 13.22
C SER A 493 22.04 7.55 13.34
N VAL A 494 22.32 6.38 12.77
CA VAL A 494 21.43 5.21 12.88
C VAL A 494 21.78 4.43 14.13
N VAL A 495 20.86 4.40 15.09
CA VAL A 495 20.99 3.58 16.31
C VAL A 495 20.24 2.27 16.10
N LYS A 496 20.97 1.15 16.29
CA LYS A 496 20.44 -0.21 16.19
C LYS A 496 20.40 -0.82 17.59
N PRO A 497 19.24 -0.82 18.29
CA PRO A 497 19.13 -1.31 19.66
C PRO A 497 19.68 -2.72 19.91
N TRP A 498 19.74 -3.56 18.87
CA TRP A 498 20.14 -4.96 18.96
C TRP A 498 21.66 -5.20 18.92
N ILE A 499 22.49 -4.26 18.43
CA ILE A 499 23.93 -4.50 18.22
C ILE A 499 24.72 -4.74 19.52
N ASN A 500 24.37 -4.04 20.60
CA ASN A 500 25.04 -4.15 21.90
C ASN A 500 24.18 -4.88 22.95
N SER A 501 23.15 -5.59 22.49
CA SER A 501 22.28 -6.37 23.37
C SER A 501 22.92 -7.72 23.70
N SER A 502 22.69 -8.24 24.90
CA SER A 502 23.10 -9.62 25.23
C SER A 502 22.25 -10.61 24.42
N ASP A 503 22.78 -11.78 24.06
CA ASP A 503 22.01 -12.85 23.38
C ASP A 503 20.74 -13.28 24.13
N SER A 504 20.64 -12.98 25.43
CA SER A 504 19.46 -13.24 26.26
C SER A 504 18.33 -12.21 26.11
N ASP A 505 18.60 -11.07 25.46
CA ASP A 505 17.65 -9.99 25.24
C ASP A 505 16.71 -10.36 24.08
N ARG A 506 15.58 -10.95 24.43
CA ARG A 506 14.58 -11.38 23.45
C ARG A 506 13.86 -10.22 22.78
N ASP A 507 14.01 -8.99 23.25
CA ASP A 507 13.43 -7.81 22.60
C ASP A 507 14.35 -7.29 21.49
N ALA A 508 15.66 -7.51 21.58
CA ALA A 508 16.62 -7.14 20.53
C ALA A 508 16.32 -7.82 19.18
N ALA A 509 16.02 -9.13 19.19
CA ALA A 509 15.62 -9.85 17.98
C ALA A 509 14.32 -9.29 17.38
N VAL A 510 13.40 -8.81 18.23
CA VAL A 510 12.15 -8.18 17.77
C VAL A 510 12.45 -6.83 17.11
N TRP A 511 13.29 -5.99 17.72
CA TRP A 511 13.75 -4.73 17.12
C TRP A 511 14.36 -4.93 15.74
N GLU A 512 15.25 -5.92 15.59
CA GLU A 512 15.85 -6.26 14.30
C GLU A 512 14.81 -6.74 13.29
N SER A 513 13.89 -7.62 13.69
CA SER A 513 12.84 -8.15 12.81
C SER A 513 11.90 -7.08 12.24
N MET A 514 11.79 -5.91 12.90
CA MET A 514 10.97 -4.80 12.41
C MET A 514 11.55 -4.13 11.17
N CYS A 515 12.82 -4.35 10.85
CA CYS A 515 13.44 -3.86 9.61
C CYS A 515 12.81 -4.46 8.36
N ASP A 516 12.42 -5.74 8.43
CA ASP A 516 11.88 -6.50 7.31
C ASP A 516 10.35 -6.57 7.37
N ASN A 517 9.71 -5.65 8.09
CA ASN A 517 8.28 -5.71 8.40
C ASN A 517 7.53 -4.43 8.01
N GLN A 518 8.09 -3.63 7.11
CA GLN A 518 7.47 -2.41 6.61
C GLN A 518 7.00 -2.60 5.16
N ARG A 519 5.72 -2.35 4.90
CA ARG A 519 5.17 -2.38 3.54
C ARG A 519 4.99 -0.99 2.96
N THR A 520 5.13 -0.89 1.65
CA THR A 520 4.96 0.34 0.86
C THR A 520 4.19 0.05 -0.43
N ARG A 521 3.61 1.10 -1.04
CA ARG A 521 3.00 1.04 -2.38
C ARG A 521 4.00 1.42 -3.48
N ASP A 522 5.19 1.91 -3.12
CA ASP A 522 6.26 2.16 -4.09
C ASP A 522 6.68 0.84 -4.77
N THR A 523 6.70 0.86 -6.11
CA THR A 523 6.97 -0.33 -6.90
C THR A 523 8.44 -0.53 -7.22
N GLN A 524 9.22 0.54 -7.38
CA GLN A 524 10.60 0.54 -7.88
C GLN A 524 10.85 -0.44 -9.06
N GLY A 525 9.87 -0.61 -9.96
CA GLY A 525 9.97 -1.52 -11.10
C GLY A 525 9.94 -3.02 -10.76
N THR A 526 9.48 -3.40 -9.57
CA THR A 526 9.29 -4.80 -9.17
C THR A 526 7.85 -5.27 -9.41
N LEU A 527 7.66 -6.57 -9.58
CA LEU A 527 6.37 -7.23 -9.79
C LEU A 527 6.12 -8.29 -8.71
N ASN A 528 4.89 -8.36 -8.23
CA ASN A 528 4.44 -9.34 -7.26
C ASN A 528 3.70 -10.48 -7.97
N PHE A 529 3.86 -11.71 -7.50
CA PHE A 529 3.09 -12.86 -7.97
C PHE A 529 2.46 -13.62 -6.80
N SER A 530 1.22 -14.06 -6.96
CA SER A 530 0.55 -14.89 -5.97
C SER A 530 1.18 -16.28 -5.93
N ILE A 531 1.72 -16.68 -4.78
CA ILE A 531 2.30 -18.02 -4.60
C ILE A 531 1.20 -19.09 -4.74
N LEU A 532 -0.01 -18.81 -4.24
CA LEU A 532 -1.16 -19.71 -4.42
C LEU A 532 -1.51 -19.85 -5.91
N GLY A 533 -1.59 -18.74 -6.64
CA GLY A 533 -1.88 -18.74 -8.07
C GLY A 533 -0.86 -19.54 -8.88
N LEU A 534 0.43 -19.32 -8.61
CA LEU A 534 1.53 -20.09 -9.23
C LEU A 534 1.46 -21.57 -8.87
N SER A 535 1.19 -21.89 -7.60
CA SER A 535 1.10 -23.28 -7.12
C SER A 535 -0.06 -24.04 -7.78
N LEU A 536 -1.22 -23.40 -7.92
CA LEU A 536 -2.37 -23.99 -8.61
C LEU A 536 -2.09 -24.16 -10.10
N LEU A 537 -1.51 -23.16 -10.77
CA LEU A 537 -1.16 -23.25 -12.18
C LEU A 537 -0.17 -24.39 -12.45
N PHE A 538 0.96 -24.41 -11.73
CA PHE A 538 1.98 -25.43 -11.93
C PHE A 538 1.52 -26.81 -11.46
N GLY A 539 0.81 -26.89 -10.33
CA GLY A 539 0.28 -28.15 -9.80
C GLY A 539 -0.74 -28.80 -10.73
N LEU A 540 -1.78 -28.05 -11.13
CA LEU A 540 -2.81 -28.55 -12.06
C LEU A 540 -2.24 -28.80 -13.46
N GLY A 541 -1.35 -27.91 -13.92
CA GLY A 541 -0.68 -28.07 -15.21
C GLY A 541 0.16 -29.34 -15.28
N LEU A 542 1.00 -29.58 -14.27
CA LEU A 542 1.82 -30.78 -14.19
C LEU A 542 0.96 -32.03 -14.07
N TYR A 543 -0.14 -31.98 -13.30
CA TYR A 543 -1.10 -33.07 -13.22
C TYR A 543 -1.69 -33.41 -14.61
N ILE A 544 -2.15 -32.41 -15.38
CA ILE A 544 -2.66 -32.62 -16.75
C ILE A 544 -1.58 -33.25 -17.65
N ILE A 545 -0.35 -32.76 -17.57
CA ILE A 545 0.77 -33.28 -18.36
C ILE A 545 1.03 -34.75 -18.00
N LEU A 546 1.14 -35.09 -16.71
CA LEU A 546 1.37 -36.45 -16.25
C LEU A 546 0.24 -37.39 -16.67
N VAL A 547 -1.02 -36.99 -16.44
CA VAL A 547 -2.20 -37.76 -16.88
C VAL A 547 -2.13 -38.01 -18.38
N SER A 548 -1.75 -37.02 -19.20
CA SER A 548 -1.69 -37.19 -20.66
C SER A 548 -0.73 -38.31 -21.12
N PHE A 549 0.35 -38.57 -20.36
CA PHE A 549 1.31 -39.63 -20.69
C PHE A 549 0.83 -41.01 -20.24
N VAL A 550 0.13 -41.10 -19.12
CA VAL A 550 -0.27 -42.39 -18.53
C VAL A 550 -1.69 -42.81 -18.91
N LEU A 551 -2.53 -41.89 -19.39
CA LEU A 551 -3.95 -42.14 -19.67
C LEU A 551 -4.16 -43.34 -20.61
N GLU A 552 -3.43 -43.38 -21.73
CA GLU A 552 -3.53 -44.47 -22.71
C GLU A 552 -3.15 -45.82 -22.07
N LEU A 553 -2.05 -45.85 -21.31
CA LEU A 553 -1.54 -47.06 -20.66
C LEU A 553 -2.50 -47.57 -19.57
N LEU A 554 -2.97 -46.68 -18.70
CA LEU A 554 -3.86 -47.02 -17.59
C LEU A 554 -5.23 -47.50 -18.09
N LEU A 555 -5.78 -46.85 -19.11
CA LEU A 555 -7.06 -47.27 -19.68
C LEU A 555 -6.93 -48.56 -20.48
N ALA A 556 -5.86 -48.74 -21.25
CA ALA A 556 -5.60 -50.02 -21.92
C ALA A 556 -5.47 -51.17 -20.90
N TRP A 557 -4.75 -50.94 -19.80
CA TRP A 557 -4.63 -51.92 -18.71
C TRP A 557 -5.98 -52.20 -18.03
N ALA A 558 -6.74 -51.15 -17.69
CA ALA A 558 -8.05 -51.30 -17.05
C ALA A 558 -9.05 -52.02 -17.97
N GLN A 559 -9.09 -51.69 -19.26
CA GLN A 559 -9.95 -52.33 -20.26
C GLN A 559 -9.59 -53.81 -20.45
N LYS A 560 -8.29 -54.16 -20.43
CA LYS A 560 -7.82 -55.55 -20.44
C LYS A 560 -8.24 -56.31 -19.18
N LYS A 561 -8.03 -55.72 -18.00
CA LYS A 561 -8.32 -56.37 -16.71
C LYS A 561 -9.81 -56.55 -16.44
N LEU A 562 -10.63 -55.55 -16.77
CA LEU A 562 -12.08 -55.56 -16.54
C LEU A 562 -12.87 -56.24 -17.66
N GLY A 563 -12.24 -56.55 -18.79
CA GLY A 563 -12.88 -57.13 -19.97
C GLY A 563 -13.90 -56.20 -20.65
N ARG A 564 -14.02 -54.94 -20.21
CA ARG A 564 -14.97 -53.94 -20.73
C ARG A 564 -14.23 -52.94 -21.61
N GLY A 565 -14.83 -52.58 -22.75
CA GLY A 565 -14.26 -51.57 -23.65
C GLY A 565 -13.10 -52.03 -24.52
N LEU A 566 -12.79 -53.34 -24.55
CA LEU A 566 -11.74 -53.95 -25.38
C LEU A 566 -11.82 -53.55 -26.87
N TYR A 567 -13.04 -53.41 -27.40
CA TYR A 567 -13.23 -52.95 -28.78
C TYR A 567 -12.71 -51.52 -29.00
N ARG A 568 -12.98 -50.62 -28.06
CA ARG A 568 -12.57 -49.21 -28.15
C ARG A 568 -11.05 -49.09 -28.02
N ALA A 569 -10.43 -49.93 -27.18
CA ALA A 569 -8.98 -50.07 -27.07
C ALA A 569 -8.36 -50.47 -28.42
N LYS A 570 -8.83 -51.58 -29.00
CA LYS A 570 -8.35 -52.07 -30.31
C LYS A 570 -8.56 -51.06 -31.43
N ARG A 571 -9.63 -50.28 -31.37
CA ARG A 571 -9.92 -49.25 -32.37
C ARG A 571 -8.95 -48.07 -32.27
N TRP A 572 -8.62 -47.63 -31.06
CA TRP A 572 -7.59 -46.62 -30.82
C TRP A 572 -6.21 -47.04 -31.32
N GLU A 573 -5.82 -48.30 -31.06
CA GLU A 573 -4.58 -48.90 -31.57
C GLU A 573 -4.58 -48.92 -33.11
N ARG A 574 -5.67 -49.42 -33.73
CA ARG A 574 -5.76 -49.60 -35.18
C ARG A 574 -5.83 -48.29 -35.97
N ASP A 575 -6.41 -47.25 -35.37
CA ASP A 575 -6.52 -45.93 -36.01
C ASP A 575 -5.20 -45.14 -35.98
N GLY A 576 -4.15 -45.63 -35.32
CA GLY A 576 -2.83 -45.02 -35.33
C GLY A 576 -2.18 -45.05 -36.72
N THR A 577 -1.51 -43.97 -37.13
CA THR A 577 -0.93 -43.83 -38.48
C THR A 577 -0.02 -44.99 -38.88
N LEU A 578 0.88 -45.44 -37.99
CA LEU A 578 1.80 -46.55 -38.29
C LEU A 578 1.06 -47.89 -38.40
N GLN A 579 -0.03 -48.07 -37.65
CA GLN A 579 -0.88 -49.26 -37.76
C GLN A 579 -1.70 -49.26 -39.05
N GLN A 580 -2.14 -48.08 -39.52
CA GLN A 580 -2.77 -47.95 -40.83
C GLN A 580 -1.80 -48.23 -41.97
N MET A 581 -0.57 -47.72 -41.88
CA MET A 581 0.50 -48.04 -42.82
C MET A 581 0.75 -49.56 -42.89
N ARG A 582 0.88 -50.22 -41.73
CA ARG A 582 1.03 -51.67 -41.63
C ARG A 582 -0.12 -52.41 -42.33
N LEU A 583 -1.36 -52.01 -42.06
CA LEU A 583 -2.54 -52.64 -42.66
C LEU A 583 -2.56 -52.49 -44.19
N LEU A 584 -2.09 -51.37 -44.74
CA LEU A 584 -1.99 -51.18 -46.19
C LEU A 584 -0.99 -52.17 -46.82
N TYR A 585 0.20 -52.31 -46.24
CA TYR A 585 1.20 -53.27 -46.71
C TYR A 585 0.73 -54.73 -46.55
N GLU A 586 0.10 -55.08 -45.42
CA GLU A 586 -0.46 -56.42 -45.22
C GLU A 586 -1.55 -56.76 -46.26
N ILE A 587 -2.39 -55.78 -46.66
CA ILE A 587 -3.41 -55.97 -47.69
C ILE A 587 -2.79 -56.20 -49.07
N GLN A 588 -1.66 -55.54 -49.36
CA GLN A 588 -0.89 -55.75 -50.59
C GLN A 588 -0.07 -57.05 -50.56
N GLY A 589 -0.12 -57.82 -49.47
CA GLY A 589 0.68 -59.04 -49.31
C GLY A 589 2.17 -58.77 -49.06
N ALA A 590 2.53 -57.55 -48.67
CA ALA A 590 3.90 -57.09 -48.51
C ALA A 590 4.39 -57.17 -47.05
N GLY A 591 5.37 -58.05 -46.82
CA GLY A 591 6.07 -58.21 -45.54
C GLY A 591 5.25 -58.92 -44.46
N VAL A 592 5.94 -59.44 -43.44
CA VAL A 592 5.30 -60.04 -42.26
C VAL A 592 5.54 -59.17 -41.05
N TRP A 593 4.46 -58.61 -40.49
CA TRP A 593 4.51 -57.60 -39.44
C TRP A 593 4.20 -58.19 -38.05
N LYS A 594 4.93 -57.73 -37.04
CA LYS A 594 4.69 -57.98 -35.60
C LYS A 594 4.33 -56.67 -34.89
N GLY A 595 3.74 -56.78 -33.70
CA GLY A 595 3.31 -55.62 -32.90
C GLY A 595 1.93 -55.10 -33.34
N THR A 596 0.97 -55.99 -33.59
CA THR A 596 -0.34 -55.62 -34.17
C THR A 596 -1.25 -54.80 -33.25
N THR A 597 -0.88 -54.70 -31.97
CA THR A 597 -1.55 -53.94 -30.91
C THR A 597 -0.61 -52.94 -30.23
N GLU A 598 0.57 -52.70 -30.78
CA GLU A 598 1.58 -51.77 -30.26
C GLU A 598 1.58 -50.49 -31.11
N ASP A 599 2.08 -49.36 -30.63
CA ASP A 599 2.12 -48.14 -31.45
C ASP A 599 3.14 -48.23 -32.61
N PHE A 600 4.14 -49.12 -32.51
CA PHE A 600 5.22 -49.29 -33.49
C PHE A 600 5.21 -50.72 -34.06
N PRO A 601 4.53 -50.96 -35.19
CA PRO A 601 4.63 -52.24 -35.90
C PRO A 601 6.01 -52.38 -36.56
N ARG A 602 6.54 -53.61 -36.59
CA ARG A 602 7.87 -53.92 -37.15
C ARG A 602 7.83 -55.15 -38.05
N THR A 603 8.66 -55.19 -39.09
CA THR A 603 8.86 -56.38 -39.92
C THR A 603 9.66 -57.44 -39.15
N THR A 604 9.44 -58.71 -39.49
CA THR A 604 10.15 -59.82 -38.84
C THR A 604 11.58 -60.01 -39.34
N SER A 605 11.86 -59.63 -40.58
CA SER A 605 13.07 -60.01 -41.33
C SER A 605 13.81 -58.82 -41.94
N GLY A 606 13.42 -57.58 -41.67
CA GLY A 606 14.02 -56.40 -42.29
C GLY A 606 13.66 -56.25 -43.77
N ASP A 607 12.42 -56.60 -44.11
CA ASP A 607 11.90 -56.63 -45.49
C ASP A 607 12.06 -55.28 -46.20
N LEU A 608 12.39 -55.32 -47.49
CA LEU A 608 12.45 -54.15 -48.39
C LEU A 608 11.11 -54.02 -49.13
N PHE A 609 10.60 -52.79 -49.25
CA PHE A 609 9.31 -52.48 -49.89
C PHE A 609 9.51 -51.53 -51.07
N GLU A 610 8.85 -51.79 -52.21
CA GLU A 610 8.77 -50.87 -53.33
C GLU A 610 7.47 -50.05 -53.23
N HIS A 611 7.56 -48.72 -53.39
CA HIS A 611 6.46 -47.80 -53.07
C HIS A 611 5.75 -47.18 -54.29
N ASP A 612 6.33 -47.30 -55.50
CA ASP A 612 6.02 -46.44 -56.66
C ASP A 612 5.65 -47.18 -57.97
N GLU A 613 5.24 -48.46 -57.94
CA GLU A 613 4.86 -49.17 -59.19
C GLU A 613 3.62 -48.55 -59.90
N GLU A 614 2.79 -47.78 -59.20
CA GLU A 614 1.61 -47.13 -59.78
C GLU A 614 1.95 -45.91 -60.67
N PHE A 615 3.10 -45.27 -60.49
CA PHE A 615 3.50 -44.10 -61.30
C PHE A 615 4.05 -44.48 -62.68
N SER A 616 4.52 -45.72 -62.86
CA SER A 616 5.03 -46.21 -64.14
C SER A 616 3.92 -46.69 -65.07
N GLN A 617 2.75 -47.11 -64.56
CA GLN A 617 1.60 -47.52 -65.37
C GLN A 617 0.74 -46.35 -65.90
N ALA A 618 0.80 -45.17 -65.26
CA ALA A 618 0.05 -43.99 -65.70
C ALA A 618 0.65 -43.27 -66.93
N ARG A 619 1.81 -43.71 -67.45
CA ARG A 619 2.42 -43.17 -68.69
C ARG A 619 2.09 -43.96 -69.96
N SER A 620 1.26 -45.00 -69.88
CA SER A 620 0.88 -45.83 -71.03
C SER A 620 -0.64 -45.91 -71.27
N VAL A 621 -1.37 -44.82 -71.01
CA VAL A 621 -2.75 -44.63 -71.47
C VAL A 621 -2.89 -43.27 -72.13
#